data_AF-A0AB34LCV8-F1
#
_entry.id   AF-A0AB34LCV8-F1
#
_cell.length_a   1.000
_cell.length_b   1.000
_cell.length_c   1.000
_cell.angle_alpha   90.00
_cell.angle_beta   90.00
_cell.angle_gamma   90.00
#
_symmetry.space_group_name_H-M   'P 1'
#
loop_
_entity.id
_entity.type
_entity.pdbx_description
1 polymer ?
#
loop_
_entity_poly.entity_id
_entity_poly.type
_entity_poly.pdbx_seq_one_letter_code
_entity_poly.pdbx_strand_id
1 'polypeptide(L)'
;MERLFKIRIFTVMFFLAVASIAANAKESKKEGDNYHAKQILIVGLHDNVKSNYFYNGMIAEETGMKADSIDQTYNTIIAENIAASVKNGDCKFIPANATQVTGQVLNEIKVNGESEDCYSDLSAVPTEELQKVLDNADADYLLVLNQHYLKWQDQPLRTLFHIVSYTLFDKDKNEVYRGNNFFTCMNLENPDKLRKSSRKSSSKIASSIIKTLDED
;
A
#
# COMPACT_ATOMS: atom_id res chain seq x y z
N MET A 1 -37.40 -49.51 -46.12
CA MET A 1 -37.78 -50.67 -45.27
C MET A 1 -36.73 -50.72 -44.17
N GLU A 2 -36.98 -50.58 -42.88
CA GLU A 2 -38.17 -50.73 -42.05
C GLU A 2 -38.09 -49.71 -40.87
N ARG A 3 -39.19 -48.99 -40.60
CA ARG A 3 -40.00 -49.04 -39.36
C ARG A 3 -39.28 -48.58 -38.08
N LEU A 4 -39.61 -47.39 -37.57
CA LEU A 4 -40.72 -47.10 -36.62
C LEU A 4 -40.48 -47.68 -35.22
N PHE A 5 -40.21 -46.78 -34.26
CA PHE A 5 -40.63 -46.75 -32.85
C PHE A 5 -39.84 -45.59 -32.20
N LYS A 6 -40.34 -44.63 -31.41
CA LYS A 6 -41.63 -44.40 -30.75
C LYS A 6 -41.59 -42.97 -30.16
N ILE A 7 -42.73 -42.26 -30.22
CA ILE A 7 -43.32 -41.42 -29.14
C ILE A 7 -42.53 -40.16 -28.73
N ARG A 8 -42.84 -38.98 -29.29
CA ARG A 8 -43.77 -37.95 -28.74
C ARG A 8 -43.58 -37.59 -27.26
N ILE A 9 -42.87 -36.48 -26.98
CA ILE A 9 -43.20 -35.55 -25.89
C ILE A 9 -43.01 -34.11 -26.41
N PHE A 10 -44.14 -33.41 -26.51
CA PHE A 10 -44.24 -31.96 -26.61
C PHE A 10 -43.53 -31.30 -25.42
N THR A 11 -42.87 -30.15 -25.59
CA THR A 11 -43.16 -28.91 -24.83
C THR A 11 -42.24 -27.76 -25.28
N VAL A 12 -42.87 -26.83 -26.00
CA VAL A 12 -42.75 -25.37 -25.93
C VAL A 12 -41.34 -24.74 -25.96
N MET A 13 -41.00 -24.30 -27.16
CA MET A 13 -40.03 -23.25 -27.47
C MET A 13 -40.57 -21.89 -26.98
N PHE A 14 -40.07 -21.39 -25.85
CA PHE A 14 -40.27 -20.01 -25.41
C PHE A 14 -38.96 -19.24 -25.65
N PHE A 15 -38.89 -18.56 -26.80
CA PHE A 15 -37.83 -17.59 -27.08
C PHE A 15 -38.11 -16.32 -26.25
N LEU A 16 -37.43 -16.17 -25.12
CA LEU A 16 -37.23 -14.86 -24.50
C LEU A 16 -35.90 -14.30 -24.99
N ALA A 17 -36.00 -13.38 -25.94
CA ALA A 17 -34.91 -12.49 -26.30
C ALA A 17 -34.56 -11.63 -25.08
N VAL A 18 -33.42 -11.88 -24.45
CA VAL A 18 -32.86 -10.97 -23.45
C VAL A 18 -32.15 -9.87 -24.22
N ALA A 19 -32.79 -8.71 -24.31
CA ALA A 19 -32.14 -7.49 -24.77
C ALA A 19 -31.02 -7.14 -23.80
N SER A 20 -29.77 -7.15 -24.28
CA SER A 20 -28.61 -6.66 -23.54
C SER A 20 -28.79 -5.16 -23.26
N ILE A 21 -29.22 -4.81 -22.04
CA ILE A 21 -29.10 -3.44 -21.56
C ILE A 21 -27.64 -3.26 -21.21
N ALA A 22 -26.87 -2.67 -22.13
CA ALA A 22 -25.59 -2.09 -21.79
C ALA A 22 -25.85 -1.01 -20.73
N ALA A 23 -25.54 -1.32 -19.47
CA ALA A 23 -25.49 -0.34 -18.41
C ALA A 23 -24.35 0.63 -18.74
N ASN A 24 -24.71 1.71 -19.44
CA ASN A 24 -23.85 2.87 -19.56
C ASN A 24 -23.73 3.44 -18.15
N ALA A 25 -22.58 3.22 -17.51
CA ALA A 25 -22.25 3.83 -16.24
C ALA A 25 -22.37 5.34 -16.44
N LYS A 26 -23.40 5.92 -15.83
CA LYS A 26 -23.64 7.35 -15.82
C LYS A 26 -22.47 7.93 -15.04
N GLU A 27 -21.52 8.51 -15.76
CA GLU A 27 -20.46 9.35 -15.22
C GLU A 27 -21.17 10.52 -14.54
N SER A 28 -21.46 10.38 -13.24
CA SER A 28 -21.96 11.47 -12.42
C SER A 28 -20.77 12.38 -12.14
N LYS A 29 -20.45 13.25 -13.09
CA LYS A 29 -19.67 14.45 -12.79
C LYS A 29 -20.54 15.29 -11.85
N LYS A 30 -20.24 15.21 -10.55
CA LYS A 30 -20.64 16.24 -9.60
C LYS A 30 -19.84 17.49 -9.95
N GLU A 31 -20.46 18.37 -10.72
CA GLU A 31 -20.00 19.74 -10.88
C GLU A 31 -20.55 20.53 -9.69
N GLY A 32 -19.65 21.00 -8.82
CA GLY A 32 -20.00 21.82 -7.66
C GLY A 32 -19.32 21.39 -6.37
N ASP A 33 -17.99 21.50 -6.32
CA ASP A 33 -17.20 21.92 -5.16
C ASP A 33 -15.76 22.10 -5.64
N ASN A 34 -14.96 22.87 -4.91
CA ASN A 34 -13.53 23.06 -5.16
C ASN A 34 -12.82 21.71 -4.97
N TYR A 35 -12.93 20.84 -5.97
CA TYR A 35 -12.54 19.46 -5.87
C TYR A 35 -11.02 19.34 -5.89
N HIS A 36 -10.42 19.20 -4.71
CA HIS A 36 -9.01 18.92 -4.55
C HIS A 36 -8.83 17.43 -4.23
N ALA A 37 -8.02 16.74 -5.02
CA ALA A 37 -7.65 15.36 -4.71
C ALA A 37 -6.92 15.34 -3.36
N LYS A 38 -7.29 14.43 -2.46
CA LYS A 38 -6.62 14.26 -1.17
C LYS A 38 -5.16 13.91 -1.41
N GLN A 39 -4.24 14.70 -0.89
CA GLN A 39 -2.80 14.51 -1.09
C GLN A 39 -2.22 13.80 0.15
N ILE A 40 -1.50 12.70 -0.06
CA ILE A 40 -0.94 11.88 1.02
C ILE A 40 0.59 11.84 0.89
N LEU A 41 1.30 12.45 1.83
CA LEU A 41 2.75 12.37 1.91
C LEU A 41 3.16 11.01 2.50
N ILE A 42 4.00 10.26 1.80
CA ILE A 42 4.52 8.98 2.26
C ILE A 42 5.92 9.18 2.82
N VAL A 43 6.12 8.84 4.09
CA VAL A 43 7.43 8.87 4.75
C VAL A 43 7.85 7.49 5.20
N GLY A 44 9.12 7.18 5.05
CA GLY A 44 9.73 5.98 5.60
C GLY A 44 10.67 6.33 6.74
N LEU A 45 10.60 5.58 7.84
CA LEU A 45 11.44 5.81 9.02
C LEU A 45 12.86 5.24 8.83
N HIS A 46 13.78 5.70 9.67
CA HIS A 46 15.11 5.12 9.78
C HIS A 46 15.08 3.86 10.65
N ASP A 47 16.03 2.95 10.45
CA ASP A 47 16.15 1.69 11.22
C ASP A 47 14.84 0.87 11.23
N ASN A 48 14.12 0.89 10.10
CA ASN A 48 12.78 0.32 9.99
C ASN A 48 12.73 -0.99 9.18
N VAL A 49 13.85 -1.51 8.69
CA VAL A 49 13.93 -2.86 8.15
C VAL A 49 14.35 -3.82 9.27
N LYS A 50 13.44 -4.69 9.69
CA LYS A 50 13.63 -5.65 10.79
C LYS A 50 13.42 -7.08 10.31
N SER A 51 13.97 -8.06 11.02
CA SER A 51 13.80 -9.47 10.66
C SER A 51 13.88 -10.38 11.88
N ASN A 52 13.23 -11.54 11.81
CA ASN A 52 13.45 -12.65 12.75
C ASN A 52 14.68 -13.52 12.41
N TYR A 53 15.33 -13.28 11.27
CA TYR A 53 16.39 -14.17 10.75
C TYR A 53 17.56 -13.42 10.11
N PHE A 54 17.28 -12.41 9.30
CA PHE A 54 18.31 -11.70 8.53
C PHE A 54 18.84 -10.49 9.31
N TYR A 55 20.15 -10.44 9.57
CA TYR A 55 20.80 -9.20 10.00
C TYR A 55 21.18 -8.34 8.78
N ASN A 56 21.41 -7.04 8.98
CA ASN A 56 21.62 -6.07 7.88
C ASN A 56 22.76 -6.46 6.92
N GLY A 57 23.85 -7.04 7.43
CA GLY A 57 24.96 -7.52 6.60
C GLY A 57 24.53 -8.66 5.65
N MET A 58 23.70 -9.60 6.11
CA MET A 58 23.18 -10.68 5.27
C MET A 58 22.23 -10.14 4.20
N ILE A 59 21.38 -9.16 4.57
CA ILE A 59 20.52 -8.47 3.60
C ILE A 59 21.37 -7.81 2.51
N ALA A 60 22.35 -7.00 2.90
CA ALA A 60 23.25 -6.31 1.99
C ALA A 60 23.97 -7.28 1.03
N GLU A 61 24.52 -8.37 1.57
CA GLU A 61 25.24 -9.39 0.81
C GLU A 61 24.34 -10.12 -0.21
N GLU A 62 23.18 -10.61 0.22
CA GLU A 62 22.30 -11.39 -0.65
C GLU A 62 21.57 -10.53 -1.70
N THR A 63 21.22 -9.28 -1.36
CA THR A 63 20.49 -8.40 -2.28
C THR A 63 21.40 -7.51 -3.14
N GLY A 64 22.69 -7.39 -2.78
CA GLY A 64 23.62 -6.42 -3.37
C GLY A 64 23.32 -4.96 -2.98
N MET A 65 22.59 -4.73 -1.88
CA MET A 65 22.35 -3.38 -1.36
C MET A 65 23.55 -2.92 -0.53
N LYS A 66 23.73 -1.60 -0.36
CA LYS A 66 24.66 -1.12 0.66
C LYS A 66 24.00 -1.25 2.02
N ALA A 67 24.76 -1.70 3.03
CA ALA A 67 24.23 -1.96 4.36
C ALA A 67 23.63 -0.71 5.03
N ASP A 68 24.18 0.46 4.76
CA ASP A 68 23.73 1.76 5.25
C ASP A 68 22.52 2.32 4.48
N SER A 69 22.14 1.71 3.36
CA SER A 69 21.04 2.17 2.50
C SER A 69 19.86 1.20 2.46
N ILE A 70 19.84 0.16 3.29
CA ILE A 70 18.78 -0.87 3.26
C ILE A 70 17.41 -0.23 3.52
N ASP A 71 17.24 0.50 4.62
CA ASP A 71 15.99 1.17 4.97
C ASP A 71 15.53 2.11 3.87
N GLN A 72 16.43 2.98 3.39
CA GLN A 72 16.15 3.92 2.31
C GLN A 72 15.69 3.20 1.03
N THR A 73 16.30 2.06 0.70
CA THR A 73 15.97 1.30 -0.50
C THR A 73 14.56 0.70 -0.40
N TYR A 74 14.24 0.07 0.74
CA TYR A 74 12.91 -0.47 0.99
C TYR A 74 11.84 0.63 1.02
N ASN A 75 12.07 1.71 1.78
CA ASN A 75 11.18 2.86 1.86
C ASN A 75 10.89 3.47 0.49
N THR A 76 11.95 3.73 -0.30
CA THR A 76 11.81 4.28 -1.66
C THR A 76 10.98 3.37 -2.55
N ILE A 77 11.33 2.08 -2.62
CA ILE A 77 10.64 1.13 -3.50
C ILE A 77 9.16 1.01 -3.14
N ILE A 78 8.85 0.89 -1.85
CA ILE A 78 7.47 0.73 -1.40
C ILE A 78 6.67 2.01 -1.62
N ALA A 79 7.22 3.18 -1.28
CA ALA A 79 6.56 4.47 -1.50
C ALA A 79 6.31 4.74 -2.99
N GLU A 80 7.31 4.50 -3.86
CA GLU A 80 7.17 4.62 -5.32
C GLU A 80 6.08 3.70 -5.86
N ASN A 81 6.03 2.45 -5.39
CA ASN A 81 5.01 1.49 -5.84
C ASN A 81 3.60 1.84 -5.33
N ILE A 82 3.47 2.41 -4.13
CA ILE A 82 2.19 2.94 -3.63
C ILE A 82 1.76 4.09 -4.53
N ALA A 83 2.64 5.05 -4.77
CA ALA A 83 2.35 6.23 -5.59
C ALA A 83 1.99 5.88 -7.05
N ALA A 84 2.71 4.94 -7.65
CA ALA A 84 2.45 4.48 -9.01
C ALA A 84 1.18 3.62 -9.15
N SER A 85 0.55 3.20 -8.04
CA SER A 85 -0.63 2.35 -8.10
C SER A 85 -1.92 3.11 -8.41
N VAL A 86 -1.93 4.44 -8.20
CA VAL A 86 -3.09 5.30 -8.48
C VAL A 86 -3.01 5.80 -9.92
N LYS A 87 -4.06 5.53 -10.70
CA LYS A 87 -4.09 5.78 -12.14
C LYS A 87 -4.91 6.99 -12.57
N ASN A 88 -5.85 7.45 -11.75
CA ASN A 88 -6.64 8.69 -11.87
C ASN A 88 -7.63 8.75 -10.69
N GLY A 89 -7.94 9.96 -10.21
CA GLY A 89 -8.98 10.21 -9.21
C GLY A 89 -8.43 10.51 -7.82
N ASP A 90 -9.13 11.44 -7.16
CA ASP A 90 -9.50 11.63 -5.74
C ASP A 90 -8.43 11.56 -4.65
N CYS A 91 -7.36 10.80 -4.84
CA CYS A 91 -6.21 10.74 -3.97
C CYS A 91 -4.92 10.76 -4.79
N LYS A 92 -3.89 11.44 -4.29
CA LYS A 92 -2.54 11.39 -4.86
C LYS A 92 -1.53 11.16 -3.76
N PHE A 93 -0.68 10.17 -3.98
CA PHE A 93 0.37 9.80 -3.05
C PHE A 93 1.69 10.44 -3.48
N ILE A 94 2.38 11.03 -2.53
CA ILE A 94 3.60 11.81 -2.73
C ILE A 94 4.70 11.12 -1.93
N PRO A 95 5.59 10.33 -2.56
CA PRO A 95 6.77 9.83 -1.88
C PRO A 95 7.64 11.00 -1.41
N ALA A 96 7.96 11.04 -0.12
CA ALA A 96 8.82 12.07 0.42
C ALA A 96 10.21 12.00 -0.22
N ASN A 97 10.70 13.15 -0.67
CA ASN A 97 12.10 13.31 -1.02
C ASN A 97 12.91 13.75 0.22
N ALA A 98 14.23 13.56 0.18
CA ALA A 98 15.14 13.82 1.30
C ALA A 98 15.14 15.29 1.79
N THR A 99 14.57 16.21 1.00
CA THR A 99 14.48 17.64 1.31
C THR A 99 13.14 18.07 1.90
N GLN A 100 12.09 17.23 1.78
CA GLN A 100 10.72 17.58 2.17
C GLN A 100 10.43 17.35 3.65
N VAL A 101 11.10 16.40 4.28
CA VAL A 101 10.81 16.02 5.68
C VAL A 101 12.01 16.37 6.53
N THR A 102 11.80 17.25 7.51
CA THR A 102 12.85 17.62 8.45
C THR A 102 13.23 16.40 9.30
N GLY A 103 14.52 16.25 9.61
CA GLY A 103 14.98 15.18 10.49
C GLY A 103 14.29 15.22 11.87
N GLN A 104 13.83 16.40 12.30
CA GLN A 104 13.08 16.55 13.55
C GLN A 104 11.74 15.79 13.54
N VAL A 105 10.97 15.84 12.45
CA VAL A 105 9.70 15.09 12.38
C VAL A 105 9.98 13.58 12.39
N LEU A 106 10.91 13.10 11.57
CA LEU A 106 11.21 11.66 11.50
C LEU A 106 11.79 11.10 12.81
N ASN A 107 12.60 11.88 13.52
CA ASN A 107 13.24 11.44 14.77
C ASN A 107 12.27 11.37 15.95
N GLU A 108 11.22 12.20 15.95
CA GLU A 108 10.23 12.26 17.04
C GLU A 108 9.04 11.32 16.82
N ILE A 109 8.89 10.74 15.62
CA ILE A 109 7.92 9.65 15.39
C ILE A 109 8.37 8.43 16.17
N LYS A 110 7.55 8.02 17.14
CA LYS A 110 7.79 6.78 17.88
C LYS A 110 7.18 5.60 17.14
N VAL A 111 7.86 4.47 17.18
CA VAL A 111 7.33 3.18 16.71
C VAL A 111 7.04 2.32 17.93
N ASN A 112 5.80 1.85 18.01
CA ASN A 112 5.31 0.94 19.05
C ASN A 112 4.94 -0.41 18.40
N GLY A 113 4.76 -1.43 19.23
CA GLY A 113 4.48 -2.79 18.78
C GLY A 113 5.74 -3.52 18.32
N GLU A 114 5.56 -4.75 17.82
CA GLU A 114 6.65 -5.60 17.36
C GLU A 114 6.26 -6.33 16.06
N SER A 115 7.25 -6.63 15.22
CA SER A 115 7.09 -7.47 14.03
C SER A 115 6.04 -6.97 13.03
N GLU A 116 4.89 -7.65 12.94
CA GLU A 116 3.80 -7.33 11.98
C GLU A 116 2.77 -6.33 12.54
N ASP A 117 2.81 -6.09 13.84
CA ASP A 117 1.87 -5.23 14.57
C ASP A 117 2.47 -3.85 14.92
N CYS A 118 3.50 -3.42 14.19
CA CYS A 118 4.15 -2.13 14.42
C CYS A 118 3.29 -0.95 13.96
N TYR A 119 3.17 0.05 14.81
CA TYR A 119 2.43 1.28 14.52
C TYR A 119 3.19 2.52 14.99
N SER A 120 3.00 3.63 14.28
CA SER A 120 3.62 4.90 14.65
C SER A 120 2.79 5.69 15.63
N ASP A 121 3.44 6.58 16.37
CA ASP A 121 2.83 7.56 17.27
C ASP A 121 3.49 8.93 17.06
N LEU A 122 2.65 9.94 16.77
CA LEU A 122 3.03 11.33 16.54
C LEU A 122 2.94 12.21 17.81
N SER A 123 2.66 11.64 18.98
CA SER A 123 2.44 12.39 20.23
C SER A 123 3.59 13.33 20.58
N ALA A 124 4.83 12.90 20.33
CA ALA A 124 6.05 13.68 20.54
C ALA A 124 6.39 14.63 19.39
N VAL A 125 5.79 14.47 18.21
CA VAL A 125 6.05 15.35 17.06
C VAL A 125 5.40 16.72 17.29
N PRO A 126 6.19 17.82 17.22
CA PRO A 126 5.64 19.17 17.30
C PRO A 126 4.65 19.43 16.16
N THR A 127 3.44 19.89 16.50
CA THR A 127 2.37 20.12 15.51
C THR A 127 2.81 21.12 14.42
N GLU A 128 3.54 22.17 14.80
CA GLU A 128 4.07 23.17 13.84
C GLU A 128 5.05 22.57 12.83
N GLU A 129 5.89 21.63 13.26
CA GLU A 129 6.86 20.96 12.37
C GLU A 129 6.16 19.99 11.42
N LEU A 130 5.17 19.25 11.91
CA LEU A 130 4.33 18.39 11.06
C LEU A 130 3.58 19.22 10.00
N GLN A 131 2.95 20.33 10.41
CA GLN A 131 2.23 21.21 9.50
C GLN A 131 3.16 21.79 8.43
N LYS A 132 4.35 22.28 8.79
CA LYS A 132 5.35 22.74 7.82
C LYS A 132 5.71 21.64 6.80
N VAL A 133 5.90 20.41 7.25
CA VAL A 133 6.22 19.28 6.36
C VAL A 133 5.07 18.99 5.38
N LEU A 134 3.83 18.96 5.87
CA LEU A 134 2.64 18.74 5.06
C LEU A 134 2.40 19.89 4.07
N ASP A 135 2.49 21.14 4.52
CA ASP A 135 2.34 22.34 3.69
C ASP A 135 3.41 22.39 2.59
N ASN A 136 4.68 22.09 2.91
CA ASN A 136 5.77 22.04 1.94
C ASN A 136 5.59 20.93 0.89
N ALA A 137 4.89 19.85 1.26
CA ALA A 137 4.59 18.76 0.36
C ALA A 137 3.25 18.92 -0.38
N ASP A 138 2.47 19.97 -0.06
CA ASP A 138 1.07 20.12 -0.51
C ASP A 138 0.27 18.85 -0.20
N ALA A 139 0.33 18.41 1.07
CA ALA A 139 -0.26 17.17 1.56
C ALA A 139 -1.30 17.41 2.66
N ASP A 140 -2.42 16.67 2.59
CA ASP A 140 -3.50 16.69 3.57
C ASP A 140 -3.28 15.66 4.70
N TYR A 141 -2.57 14.57 4.38
CA TYR A 141 -2.33 13.43 5.27
C TYR A 141 -0.87 12.99 5.26
N LEU A 142 -0.44 12.39 6.38
CA LEU A 142 0.86 11.72 6.50
C LEU A 142 0.67 10.20 6.56
N LEU A 143 1.22 9.48 5.59
CA LEU A 143 1.37 8.03 5.64
C LEU A 143 2.79 7.66 6.09
N VAL A 144 2.90 7.07 7.28
CA VAL A 144 4.17 6.57 7.81
C VAL A 144 4.32 5.09 7.45
N LEU A 145 5.43 4.73 6.83
CA LEU A 145 5.88 3.33 6.68
C LEU A 145 6.63 2.93 7.94
N ASN A 146 5.90 2.36 8.89
CA ASN A 146 6.36 2.10 10.25
C ASN A 146 7.53 1.10 10.25
N GLN A 147 7.38 -0.02 9.53
CA GLN A 147 8.36 -1.10 9.50
C GLN A 147 8.22 -1.96 8.24
N HIS A 148 9.36 -2.40 7.70
CA HIS A 148 9.49 -3.48 6.73
C HIS A 148 10.00 -4.72 7.47
N TYR A 149 9.09 -5.59 7.89
CA TYR A 149 9.43 -6.81 8.61
C TYR A 149 9.65 -7.98 7.65
N LEU A 150 10.87 -8.52 7.68
CA LEU A 150 11.30 -9.69 6.92
C LEU A 150 11.14 -10.93 7.80
N LYS A 151 10.02 -11.64 7.64
CA LYS A 151 9.70 -12.85 8.40
C LYS A 151 10.09 -14.08 7.60
N TRP A 152 11.14 -14.74 8.05
CA TRP A 152 11.55 -16.05 7.55
C TRP A 152 10.72 -17.15 8.20
N GLN A 153 10.26 -18.10 7.38
CA GLN A 153 9.51 -19.27 7.83
C GLN A 153 9.98 -20.51 7.07
N ASP A 154 10.47 -21.54 7.78
CA ASP A 154 10.96 -22.79 7.18
C ASP A 154 9.85 -23.82 6.89
N GLN A 155 8.76 -23.80 7.66
CA GLN A 155 7.71 -24.84 7.63
C GLN A 155 6.32 -24.22 7.35
N PRO A 156 5.43 -24.85 6.57
CA PRO A 156 5.59 -26.14 5.86
C PRO A 156 6.42 -26.02 4.58
N LEU A 157 6.64 -24.81 4.07
CA LEU A 157 7.52 -24.50 2.94
C LEU A 157 8.30 -23.23 3.26
N ARG A 158 9.59 -23.22 2.88
CA ARG A 158 10.47 -22.06 2.98
C ARG A 158 9.84 -20.85 2.30
N THR A 159 9.50 -19.84 3.10
CA THR A 159 8.84 -18.62 2.66
C THR A 159 9.44 -17.43 3.39
N LEU A 160 9.85 -16.41 2.63
CA LEU A 160 10.17 -15.10 3.16
C LEU A 160 8.96 -14.18 2.95
N PHE A 161 8.39 -13.69 4.03
CA PHE A 161 7.37 -12.65 4.00
C PHE A 161 8.03 -11.28 4.13
N HIS A 162 7.71 -10.38 3.21
CA HIS A 162 8.00 -8.96 3.32
C HIS A 162 6.71 -8.27 3.77
N ILE A 163 6.65 -7.91 5.05
CA ILE A 163 5.48 -7.28 5.66
C ILE A 163 5.77 -5.79 5.81
N VAL A 164 4.89 -4.95 5.27
CA VAL A 164 4.94 -3.50 5.43
C VAL A 164 3.81 -3.10 6.36
N SER A 165 4.15 -2.64 7.56
CA SER A 165 3.20 -2.00 8.47
C SER A 165 3.22 -0.49 8.27
N TYR A 166 2.04 0.14 8.30
CA TYR A 166 1.88 1.57 8.01
C TYR A 166 0.76 2.19 8.84
N THR A 167 0.90 3.48 9.14
CA THR A 167 -0.11 4.28 9.84
C THR A 167 -0.36 5.59 9.09
N LEU A 168 -1.64 5.92 8.90
CA LEU A 168 -2.13 7.14 8.26
C LEU A 168 -2.60 8.11 9.34
N PHE A 169 -2.16 9.36 9.23
CA PHE A 169 -2.54 10.44 10.14
C PHE A 169 -3.10 11.63 9.38
N ASP A 170 -4.03 12.33 10.01
CA ASP A 170 -4.45 13.66 9.58
C ASP A 170 -3.45 14.75 10.04
N LYS A 171 -3.69 15.98 9.60
CA LYS A 171 -2.90 17.17 9.98
C LYS A 171 -2.90 17.48 11.48
N ASP A 172 -3.89 16.96 12.22
CA ASP A 172 -4.09 17.18 13.65
C ASP A 172 -3.43 16.06 14.48
N LYS A 173 -2.69 15.15 13.83
CA LYS A 173 -1.98 14.00 14.39
C LYS A 173 -2.88 12.84 14.83
N ASN A 174 -4.16 12.86 14.46
CA ASN A 174 -5.05 11.75 14.78
C ASN A 174 -4.75 10.58 13.86
N GLU A 175 -4.67 9.37 14.43
CA GLU A 175 -4.61 8.13 13.65
C GLU A 175 -5.95 7.96 12.92
N VAL A 176 -5.91 8.05 11.59
CA VAL A 176 -7.08 7.81 10.72
C VAL A 176 -7.19 6.32 10.43
N TYR A 177 -6.07 5.68 10.13
CA TYR A 177 -6.01 4.27 9.79
C TYR A 177 -4.65 3.67 10.09
N ARG A 178 -4.62 2.38 10.42
CA ARG A 178 -3.40 1.59 10.46
C ARG A 178 -3.63 0.23 9.86
N GLY A 179 -2.57 -0.34 9.30
CA GLY A 179 -2.64 -1.69 8.78
C GLY A 179 -1.28 -2.23 8.43
N ASN A 180 -1.29 -3.46 7.95
CA ASN A 180 -0.14 -4.06 7.32
C ASN A 180 -0.56 -4.75 6.02
N ASN A 181 0.41 -4.99 5.17
CA ASN A 181 0.22 -5.85 4.01
C ASN A 181 1.53 -6.51 3.63
N PHE A 182 1.47 -7.61 2.90
CA PHE A 182 2.66 -8.40 2.61
C PHE A 182 2.71 -8.95 1.18
N PHE A 183 3.92 -9.31 0.78
CA PHE A 183 4.17 -10.20 -0.35
C PHE A 183 5.23 -11.23 0.07
N THR A 184 5.33 -12.30 -0.70
CA THR A 184 6.21 -13.43 -0.38
C THR A 184 7.19 -13.71 -1.50
N CYS A 185 8.38 -14.15 -1.14
CA CYS A 185 9.39 -14.71 -2.04
C CYS A 185 10.10 -15.90 -1.36
N MET A 186 10.96 -16.59 -2.09
CA MET A 186 11.73 -17.73 -1.54
C MET A 186 13.04 -17.30 -0.88
N ASN A 187 13.61 -16.17 -1.34
CA ASN A 187 14.91 -15.64 -0.96
C ASN A 187 14.86 -14.12 -0.87
N LEU A 188 15.86 -13.52 -0.24
CA LEU A 188 16.11 -12.10 -0.41
C LEU A 188 16.34 -11.77 -1.89
N GLU A 189 15.73 -10.68 -2.36
CA GLU A 189 15.78 -10.28 -3.76
C GLU A 189 16.44 -8.90 -3.89
N ASN A 190 17.18 -8.72 -4.99
CA ASN A 190 17.76 -7.42 -5.31
C ASN A 190 16.69 -6.32 -5.50
N PRO A 191 17.07 -5.02 -5.46
CA PRO A 191 16.13 -3.91 -5.54
C PRO A 191 15.15 -3.96 -6.72
N ASP A 192 15.59 -4.41 -7.90
CA ASP A 192 14.75 -4.45 -9.10
C ASP A 192 13.64 -5.50 -9.00
N LYS A 193 13.97 -6.68 -8.49
CA LYS A 193 13.00 -7.75 -8.25
C LYS A 193 12.11 -7.45 -7.05
N LEU A 194 12.65 -6.86 -6.00
CA LEU A 194 11.90 -6.36 -4.85
C LEU A 194 10.83 -5.35 -5.30
N ARG A 195 11.21 -4.40 -6.16
CA ARG A 195 10.29 -3.43 -6.77
C ARG A 195 9.19 -4.10 -7.58
N LYS A 196 9.49 -5.14 -8.37
CA LYS A 196 8.46 -5.85 -9.14
C LYS A 196 7.51 -6.64 -8.23
N SER A 197 8.05 -7.34 -7.23
CA SER A 197 7.29 -8.26 -6.37
C SER A 197 6.35 -7.53 -5.40
N SER A 198 6.76 -6.36 -4.93
CA SER A 198 5.97 -5.55 -3.98
C SER A 198 4.78 -4.81 -4.62
N ARG A 199 4.75 -4.61 -5.95
CA ARG A 199 3.70 -3.81 -6.64
C ARG A 199 2.27 -4.15 -6.22
N LYS A 200 1.93 -5.44 -6.19
CA LYS A 200 0.57 -5.88 -5.83
C LYS A 200 0.26 -5.60 -4.36
N SER A 201 1.23 -5.75 -3.47
CA SER A 201 1.07 -5.44 -2.05
C SER A 201 0.91 -3.92 -1.87
N SER A 202 1.80 -3.11 -2.45
CA SER A 202 1.72 -1.65 -2.41
C SER A 202 0.40 -1.10 -2.98
N SER A 203 -0.10 -1.68 -4.07
CA SER A 203 -1.40 -1.29 -4.63
C SER A 203 -2.57 -1.54 -3.68
N LYS A 204 -2.55 -2.64 -2.92
CA LYS A 204 -3.57 -2.92 -1.89
C LYS A 204 -3.48 -1.96 -0.71
N ILE A 205 -2.26 -1.51 -0.33
CA ILE A 205 -2.06 -0.46 0.68
C ILE A 205 -2.76 0.81 0.21
N ALA A 206 -2.45 1.28 -1.00
CA ALA A 206 -3.09 2.46 -1.58
C ALA A 206 -4.61 2.33 -1.64
N SER A 207 -5.15 1.20 -2.11
CA SER A 207 -6.60 0.98 -2.17
C SER A 207 -7.27 0.99 -0.79
N SER A 208 -6.60 0.48 0.25
CA SER A 208 -7.14 0.48 1.62
C SER A 208 -7.20 1.91 2.17
N ILE A 209 -6.17 2.71 1.92
CA ILE A 209 -6.12 4.12 2.31
C ILE A 209 -7.20 4.93 1.58
N ILE A 210 -7.29 4.80 0.25
CA ILE A 210 -8.31 5.49 -0.56
C ILE A 210 -9.71 5.17 -0.02
N LYS A 211 -9.99 3.87 0.18
CA LYS A 211 -11.30 3.45 0.69
C LYS A 211 -11.61 4.05 2.06
N THR A 212 -10.62 4.10 2.96
CA THR A 212 -10.80 4.71 4.29
C THR A 212 -11.15 6.19 4.14
N LEU A 213 -10.39 6.91 3.31
CA LEU A 213 -10.62 8.34 3.10
C LEU A 213 -11.93 8.63 2.34
N ASP A 214 -12.46 7.72 1.54
CA ASP A 214 -13.76 7.90 0.87
C ASP A 214 -14.95 7.71 1.83
N GLU A 215 -14.74 7.07 2.98
CA GLU A 215 -15.76 6.84 4.02
C GLU A 215 -15.84 7.99 5.06
N ASP A 216 -14.85 8.89 5.08
CA ASP A 216 -14.78 10.12 5.91
C ASP A 216 -15.47 11.33 5.26
#